data_AF-A0AAW8L8U1-F1
#
_entry.id   AF-A0AAW8L8U1-F1
#
_cell.length_a   1.000
_cell.length_b   1.000
_cell.length_c   1.000
_cell.angle_alpha   90.00
_cell.angle_beta   90.00
_cell.angle_gamma   90.00
#
_symmetry.space_group_name_H-M   'P 1'
#
loop_
_entity.id
_entity.type
_entity.pdbx_description
1 polymer ?
#
loop_
_entity_poly.entity_id
_entity_poly.type
_entity_poly.pdbx_seq_one_letter_code
_entity_poly.pdbx_strand_id
1 'polypeptide(L)'
;IILARIKYEVNIEVFTNKILNKIDKNEAITIEEIKDLIFCKMMNFIRNPFSIEKCLNIFGSLSTVSPTDTHALREFRKIKKENIHVSPDVLAQLNITEDKYIQWLKMIFNFFSVKMPTGYLGEEIIDAILDIDKKRIYVGIHTYDQEICLLSDRSFVDYGPALPNNFFCFAFNLNKNTFLSFMIFENTLENIKLFCPEMAPVIDDRNLTIDVMSLLPPRIELVVSKNNIEALRGYNTQVVYQCHNHFFSASTSFLLNN
;
A
#
# COMPACT_ATOMS: atom_id res chain seq x y z
N ILE A 1 6.02 18.63 8.42
CA ILE A 1 5.30 17.48 9.04
C ILE A 1 3.79 17.74 9.18
N ILE A 2 3.31 18.74 9.93
CA ILE A 2 1.86 18.91 10.21
C ILE A 2 0.99 19.16 8.96
N LEU A 3 1.49 19.87 7.95
CA LEU A 3 0.68 20.26 6.78
C LEU A 3 0.41 19.12 5.78
N ALA A 4 1.40 18.27 5.49
CA ALA A 4 1.19 17.07 4.67
C ALA A 4 0.29 16.04 5.40
N ARG A 5 0.33 16.04 6.75
CA ARG A 5 -0.45 15.13 7.61
C ARG A 5 -1.95 15.31 7.46
N ILE A 6 -2.43 16.56 7.38
CA ILE A 6 -3.87 16.88 7.40
C ILE A 6 -4.54 16.62 6.05
N LYS A 7 -3.86 16.90 4.92
CA LYS A 7 -4.48 16.78 3.59
C LYS A 7 -4.96 15.36 3.29
N TYR A 8 -4.18 14.34 3.63
CA TYR A 8 -4.46 12.97 3.21
C TYR A 8 -5.22 12.13 4.24
N GLU A 9 -5.11 12.44 5.55
CA GLU A 9 -5.94 11.78 6.57
C GLU A 9 -7.42 12.18 6.45
N VAL A 10 -7.72 13.44 6.14
CA VAL A 10 -9.10 13.94 6.04
C VAL A 10 -9.82 13.40 4.78
N ASN A 11 -9.06 13.11 3.72
CA ASN A 11 -9.65 12.74 2.43
C ASN A 11 -9.85 11.22 2.24
N ILE A 12 -9.31 10.36 3.11
CA ILE A 12 -9.42 8.91 2.91
C ILE A 12 -10.86 8.42 2.90
N GLU A 13 -11.70 8.96 3.80
CA GLU A 13 -13.13 8.67 3.85
C GLU A 13 -13.84 9.20 2.61
N VAL A 14 -13.51 10.42 2.19
CA VAL A 14 -14.06 11.05 0.98
C VAL A 14 -13.76 10.21 -0.26
N PHE A 15 -12.50 9.79 -0.45
CA PHE A 15 -12.09 8.96 -1.59
C PHE A 15 -12.71 7.57 -1.54
N THR A 16 -12.77 6.97 -0.35
CA THR A 16 -13.43 5.67 -0.16
C THR A 16 -14.91 5.78 -0.55
N ASN A 17 -15.66 6.71 0.04
CA ASN A 17 -17.09 6.88 -0.23
C ASN A 17 -17.35 7.25 -1.70
N LYS A 18 -16.49 8.05 -2.32
CA LYS A 18 -16.59 8.39 -3.74
C LYS A 18 -16.49 7.13 -4.62
N ILE A 19 -15.50 6.28 -4.37
CA ILE A 19 -15.32 5.02 -5.11
C ILE A 19 -16.50 4.07 -4.89
N LEU A 20 -16.94 3.88 -3.64
CA LEU A 20 -18.06 2.99 -3.33
C LEU A 20 -19.37 3.47 -3.97
N ASN A 21 -19.66 4.77 -3.90
CA ASN A 21 -20.84 5.34 -4.56
C ASN A 21 -20.82 5.13 -6.07
N LYS A 22 -19.64 5.19 -6.71
CA LYS A 22 -19.50 4.90 -8.14
C LYS A 22 -19.75 3.43 -8.44
N ILE A 23 -19.25 2.52 -7.60
CA ILE A 23 -19.53 1.09 -7.73
C ILE A 23 -21.03 0.83 -7.66
N ASP A 24 -21.71 1.40 -6.66
CA ASP A 24 -23.15 1.20 -6.47
C ASP A 24 -23.99 1.76 -7.63
N LYS A 25 -23.52 2.84 -8.26
CA LYS A 25 -24.16 3.46 -9.43
C LYS A 25 -23.69 2.91 -10.77
N ASN A 26 -22.76 1.95 -10.77
CA ASN A 26 -22.09 1.43 -11.97
C ASN A 26 -21.44 2.54 -12.82
N GLU A 27 -20.88 3.55 -12.16
CA GLU A 27 -20.15 4.65 -12.77
C GLU A 27 -18.67 4.29 -12.96
N ALA A 28 -18.04 4.84 -14.01
CA ALA A 28 -16.63 4.62 -14.27
C ALA A 28 -15.74 5.23 -13.16
N ILE A 29 -14.84 4.43 -12.62
CA ILE A 29 -13.79 4.87 -11.68
C ILE A 29 -12.56 5.25 -12.49
N THR A 30 -12.00 6.43 -12.22
CA THR A 30 -10.80 6.90 -12.92
C THR A 30 -9.54 6.34 -12.26
N ILE A 31 -8.46 6.28 -13.05
CA ILE A 31 -7.13 5.90 -12.56
C ILE A 31 -6.70 6.82 -11.40
N GLU A 32 -6.95 8.12 -11.51
CA GLU A 32 -6.58 9.09 -10.49
C GLU A 32 -7.29 8.82 -9.16
N GLU A 33 -8.58 8.46 -9.19
CA GLU A 33 -9.34 8.12 -7.99
C GLU A 33 -8.75 6.91 -7.25
N ILE A 34 -8.29 5.91 -8.01
CA ILE A 34 -7.62 4.72 -7.45
C ILE A 34 -6.25 5.10 -6.87
N LYS A 35 -5.47 5.91 -7.59
CA LYS A 35 -4.17 6.38 -7.11
C LYS A 35 -4.30 7.17 -5.82
N ASP A 36 -5.24 8.10 -5.74
CA ASP A 36 -5.54 8.88 -4.55
C ASP A 36 -5.87 8.00 -3.34
N LEU A 37 -6.70 6.97 -3.53
CA LEU A 37 -7.07 6.04 -2.46
C LEU A 37 -5.87 5.19 -2.01
N ILE A 38 -5.12 4.62 -2.96
CA ILE A 38 -3.91 3.83 -2.66
C ILE A 38 -2.87 4.70 -1.95
N PHE A 39 -2.68 5.94 -2.40
CA PHE A 39 -1.81 6.92 -1.76
C PHE A 39 -2.18 7.12 -0.29
N CYS A 40 -3.45 7.43 -0.01
CA CYS A 40 -3.93 7.59 1.37
C CYS A 40 -3.69 6.34 2.24
N LYS A 41 -3.91 5.14 1.69
CA LYS A 41 -3.68 3.88 2.42
C LYS A 41 -2.19 3.62 2.67
N MET A 42 -1.33 3.86 1.69
CA MET A 42 0.12 3.76 1.82
C MET A 42 0.65 4.73 2.88
N MET A 43 0.11 5.95 2.95
CA MET A 43 0.49 6.90 3.99
C MET A 43 0.13 6.44 5.40
N ASN A 44 -1.01 5.77 5.57
CA ASN A 44 -1.37 5.17 6.86
C ASN A 44 -0.44 4.01 7.21
N PHE A 45 -0.12 3.15 6.23
CA PHE A 45 0.85 2.06 6.40
C PHE A 45 2.23 2.58 6.85
N ILE A 46 2.79 3.59 6.17
CA ILE A 46 4.13 4.14 6.46
C ILE A 46 4.22 4.71 7.88
N ARG A 47 3.12 5.29 8.38
CA ARG A 47 3.03 5.91 9.71
C ARG A 47 2.64 4.94 10.82
N ASN A 48 2.26 3.71 10.49
CA ASN A 48 1.84 2.75 11.49
C ASN A 48 3.07 2.16 12.22
N PRO A 49 3.17 2.32 13.55
CA PRO A 49 4.30 1.80 14.32
C PRO A 49 4.38 0.26 14.33
N PHE A 50 3.27 -0.45 14.16
CA PHE A 50 3.26 -1.93 14.03
C PHE A 50 3.78 -2.41 12.67
N SER A 51 4.02 -1.50 11.73
CA SER A 51 4.49 -1.77 10.37
C SER A 51 5.94 -1.34 10.15
N ILE A 52 6.66 -0.94 11.20
CA ILE A 52 8.02 -0.36 11.12
C ILE A 52 8.99 -1.24 10.34
N GLU A 53 9.05 -2.55 10.65
CA GLU A 53 9.99 -3.44 9.96
C GLU A 53 9.71 -3.51 8.46
N LYS A 54 8.44 -3.67 8.07
CA LYS A 54 8.06 -3.71 6.66
C LYS A 54 8.33 -2.37 5.98
N CYS A 55 8.06 -1.25 6.65
CA CYS A 55 8.36 0.08 6.13
C CYS A 55 9.85 0.28 5.89
N LEU A 56 10.70 -0.13 6.84
CA LEU A 56 12.15 -0.05 6.67
C LEU A 56 12.68 -1.00 5.58
N ASN A 57 12.06 -2.15 5.37
CA ASN A 57 12.43 -3.05 4.27
C ASN A 57 12.13 -2.43 2.89
N ILE A 58 11.04 -1.65 2.77
CA ILE A 58 10.65 -1.03 1.50
C ILE A 58 11.34 0.33 1.29
N PHE A 59 11.37 1.17 2.32
CA PHE A 59 11.75 2.58 2.23
C PHE A 59 12.97 2.94 3.09
N GLY A 60 13.66 1.96 3.67
CA GLY A 60 14.73 2.17 4.64
C GLY A 60 15.91 2.99 4.13
N SER A 61 16.16 3.01 2.82
CA SER A 61 17.15 3.89 2.18
C SER A 61 16.89 5.38 2.45
N LEU A 62 15.63 5.78 2.69
CA LEU A 62 15.31 7.15 3.07
C LEU A 62 15.83 7.51 4.47
N SER A 63 16.13 6.54 5.33
CA SER A 63 16.69 6.81 6.66
C SER A 63 18.16 7.25 6.62
N THR A 64 18.86 6.98 5.51
CA THR A 64 20.30 7.24 5.35
C THR A 64 20.60 8.54 4.60
N VAL A 65 19.60 9.15 3.97
CA VAL A 65 19.75 10.43 3.26
C VAL A 65 19.38 11.60 4.17
N SER A 66 19.90 12.79 3.86
CA SER A 66 19.63 14.02 4.61
C SER A 66 19.02 15.08 3.69
N PRO A 67 18.07 15.90 4.19
CA PRO A 67 17.58 17.06 3.44
C PRO A 67 18.71 18.05 3.14
N THR A 68 18.64 18.70 1.98
CA THR A 68 19.57 19.77 1.60
C THR A 68 19.08 21.15 2.03
N ASP A 69 17.77 21.35 2.20
CA ASP A 69 17.20 22.58 2.75
C ASP A 69 17.67 22.79 4.19
N THR A 70 18.20 23.98 4.48
CA THR A 70 18.81 24.32 5.77
C THR A 70 17.84 24.15 6.94
N HIS A 71 16.57 24.53 6.76
CA HIS A 71 15.57 24.43 7.80
C HIS A 71 15.21 22.96 8.06
N ALA A 72 14.88 22.19 7.01
CA ALA A 72 14.56 20.78 7.12
C ALA A 72 15.73 19.97 7.68
N LEU A 73 16.97 20.26 7.27
CA LEU A 73 18.18 19.62 7.78
C LEU A 73 18.38 19.87 9.28
N ARG A 74 18.11 21.09 9.75
CA ARG A 74 18.18 21.42 11.18
C ARG A 74 17.20 20.57 12.00
N GLU A 75 15.97 20.42 11.53
CA GLU A 75 14.96 19.59 12.21
C GLU A 75 15.29 18.09 12.11
N PHE A 76 15.74 17.61 10.94
CA PHE A 76 16.17 16.23 10.73
C PHE A 76 17.30 15.82 11.69
N ARG A 77 18.28 16.70 11.91
CA ARG A 77 19.41 16.46 12.84
C ARG A 77 18.98 16.29 14.30
N LYS A 78 17.75 16.68 14.66
CA LYS A 78 17.21 16.44 16.00
C LYS A 78 16.77 14.98 16.19
N ILE A 79 16.57 14.22 15.12
CA ILE A 79 16.12 12.82 15.16
C ILE A 79 17.33 11.90 15.39
N LYS A 80 17.71 11.76 16.66
CA LYS A 80 18.83 10.93 17.12
C LYS A 80 18.57 10.44 18.54
N LYS A 81 19.25 9.36 18.95
CA LYS A 81 19.02 8.68 20.23
C LYS A 81 19.16 9.61 21.44
N GLU A 82 20.08 10.58 21.39
CA GLU A 82 20.31 11.50 22.51
C GLU A 82 19.15 12.47 22.73
N ASN A 83 18.29 12.66 21.72
CA ASN A 83 17.19 13.62 21.76
C ASN A 83 15.80 12.98 21.78
N ILE A 84 15.67 11.75 21.30
CA ILE A 84 14.41 11.02 21.20
C ILE A 84 14.45 9.87 22.19
N HIS A 85 13.62 9.97 23.22
CA HIS A 85 13.49 8.93 24.24
C HIS A 85 12.17 8.19 24.04
N VAL A 86 12.26 6.90 23.76
CA VAL A 86 11.14 5.98 23.66
C VAL A 86 11.23 4.95 24.79
N SER A 87 10.12 4.67 25.46
CA SER A 87 10.13 3.71 26.58
C SER A 87 10.52 2.30 26.09
N PRO A 88 11.34 1.55 26.86
CA PRO A 88 11.60 0.14 26.58
C PRO A 88 10.33 -0.69 26.40
N ASP A 89 9.26 -0.38 27.14
CA ASP A 89 7.98 -1.09 27.04
C ASP A 89 7.33 -0.89 25.67
N VAL A 90 7.42 0.33 25.11
CA VAL A 90 6.90 0.63 23.77
C VAL A 90 7.72 -0.10 22.70
N LEU A 91 9.05 -0.09 22.84
CA LEU A 91 9.93 -0.83 21.93
C LEU A 91 9.65 -2.34 21.97
N ALA A 92 9.43 -2.89 23.17
CA ALA A 92 9.07 -4.29 23.37
C ALA A 92 7.70 -4.61 22.74
N GLN A 93 6.69 -3.75 22.94
CA GLN A 93 5.36 -3.91 22.35
C GLN A 93 5.40 -3.93 20.82
N LEU A 94 6.24 -3.07 20.22
CA LEU A 94 6.43 -3.00 18.77
C LEU A 94 7.38 -4.08 18.23
N ASN A 95 8.05 -4.82 19.11
CA ASN A 95 9.09 -5.80 18.79
C ASN A 95 10.22 -5.23 17.91
N ILE A 96 10.74 -4.04 18.26
CA ILE A 96 11.82 -3.37 17.52
C ILE A 96 12.89 -2.83 18.46
N THR A 97 14.07 -2.58 17.91
CA THR A 97 15.15 -1.87 18.61
C THR A 97 14.95 -0.36 18.53
N GLU A 98 15.56 0.36 19.47
CA GLU A 98 15.62 1.82 19.42
C GLU A 98 16.24 2.32 18.11
N ASP A 99 17.27 1.64 17.58
CA ASP A 99 17.87 1.97 16.29
C ASP A 99 16.86 1.92 15.13
N LYS A 100 16.08 0.84 15.04
CA LYS A 100 15.01 0.71 14.03
C LYS A 100 13.96 1.82 14.20
N TYR A 101 13.60 2.14 15.44
CA TYR A 101 12.67 3.23 15.72
C TYR A 101 13.19 4.58 15.22
N ILE A 102 14.45 4.93 15.52
CA ILE A 102 15.08 6.17 15.03
C ILE A 102 15.22 6.18 13.51
N GLN A 103 15.58 5.06 12.88
CA GLN A 103 15.63 4.95 11.42
C GLN A 103 14.27 5.20 10.80
N TRP A 104 13.21 4.65 11.38
CA TRP A 104 11.84 4.86 10.93
C TRP A 104 11.40 6.33 11.06
N LEU A 105 11.73 6.99 12.17
CA LEU A 105 11.45 8.44 12.31
C LEU A 105 12.19 9.28 11.26
N LYS A 106 13.45 8.95 10.94
CA LYS A 106 14.21 9.62 9.86
C LYS A 106 13.57 9.38 8.50
N MET A 107 13.19 8.15 8.21
CA MET A 107 12.48 7.76 6.99
C MET A 107 11.17 8.56 6.86
N ILE A 108 10.32 8.59 7.91
CA ILE A 108 9.10 9.41 7.94
C ILE A 108 9.44 10.89 7.72
N PHE A 109 10.45 11.42 8.41
CA PHE A 109 10.79 12.82 8.24
C PHE A 109 11.09 13.15 6.78
N ASN A 110 11.96 12.38 6.14
CA ASN A 110 12.31 12.59 4.75
C ASN A 110 11.12 12.43 3.82
N PHE A 111 10.33 11.36 4.01
CA PHE A 111 9.14 11.09 3.23
C PHE A 111 8.12 12.23 3.27
N PHE A 112 7.86 12.81 4.45
CA PHE A 112 6.77 13.78 4.66
C PHE A 112 7.20 15.25 4.73
N SER A 113 8.51 15.55 4.79
CA SER A 113 8.99 16.93 5.06
C SER A 113 9.93 17.48 4.01
N VAL A 114 10.54 16.63 3.17
CA VAL A 114 11.40 17.10 2.09
C VAL A 114 10.50 17.62 0.97
N LYS A 115 10.61 18.92 0.68
CA LYS A 115 9.93 19.54 -0.45
C LYS A 115 10.66 19.23 -1.76
N MET A 116 9.88 18.93 -2.78
CA MET A 116 10.29 18.72 -4.16
C MET A 116 9.65 19.80 -5.04
N PRO A 117 10.07 19.98 -6.31
CA PRO A 117 9.50 21.01 -7.20
C PRO A 117 7.97 20.94 -7.35
N THR A 118 7.43 19.72 -7.32
CA THR A 118 6.04 19.37 -7.63
C THR A 118 5.22 19.01 -6.38
N GLY A 119 5.84 18.92 -5.20
CA GLY A 119 5.16 18.48 -3.98
C GLY A 119 6.11 18.13 -2.84
N TYR A 120 5.84 17.02 -2.16
CA TYR A 120 6.75 16.42 -1.17
C TYR A 120 7.40 15.14 -1.71
N LEU A 121 8.57 14.77 -1.18
CA LEU A 121 9.30 13.58 -1.61
C LEU A 121 8.45 12.30 -1.57
N GLY A 122 7.62 12.16 -0.55
CA GLY A 122 6.69 11.04 -0.44
C GLY A 122 5.65 10.97 -1.56
N GLU A 123 5.18 12.12 -2.04
CA GLU A 123 4.24 12.20 -3.17
C GLU A 123 4.92 11.67 -4.44
N GLU A 124 6.10 12.19 -4.75
CA GLU A 124 6.92 11.73 -5.89
C GLU A 124 7.25 10.22 -5.84
N ILE A 125 7.55 9.69 -4.65
CA ILE A 125 7.87 8.27 -4.48
C ILE A 125 6.65 7.40 -4.77
N ILE A 126 5.48 7.74 -4.25
CA ILE A 126 4.27 6.96 -4.52
C ILE A 126 3.85 7.11 -5.99
N ASP A 127 3.97 8.31 -6.57
CA ASP A 127 3.70 8.52 -8.00
C ASP A 127 4.62 7.65 -8.87
N ALA A 128 5.91 7.54 -8.52
CA ALA A 128 6.85 6.66 -9.19
C ALA A 128 6.53 5.16 -9.01
N ILE A 129 6.02 4.76 -7.84
CA ILE A 129 5.54 3.38 -7.59
C ILE A 129 4.30 3.07 -8.43
N LEU A 130 3.44 4.07 -8.65
CA LEU A 130 2.20 3.97 -9.41
C LEU A 130 2.35 4.50 -10.85
N ASP A 131 3.58 4.56 -11.37
CA ASP A 131 3.91 5.04 -12.71
C ASP A 131 3.47 4.02 -13.77
N ILE A 132 2.30 4.26 -14.39
CA ILE A 132 1.70 3.36 -15.38
C ILE A 132 2.51 3.27 -16.68
N ASP A 133 3.45 4.18 -16.92
CA ASP A 133 4.31 4.09 -18.10
C ASP A 133 5.34 2.98 -17.94
N LYS A 134 5.70 2.65 -16.69
CA LYS A 134 6.71 1.64 -16.34
C LYS A 134 6.12 0.41 -15.66
N LYS A 135 4.94 0.52 -15.06
CA LYS A 135 4.32 -0.52 -14.22
C LYS A 135 2.99 -1.00 -14.80
N ARG A 136 2.66 -2.23 -14.45
CA ARG A 136 1.27 -2.73 -14.51
C ARG A 136 0.71 -2.78 -13.10
N ILE A 137 -0.53 -2.33 -12.96
CA ILE A 137 -1.22 -2.24 -11.68
C ILE A 137 -2.54 -3.00 -11.80
N TYR A 138 -2.76 -3.94 -10.90
CA TYR A 138 -4.03 -4.65 -10.77
C TYR A 138 -4.67 -4.19 -9.48
N VAL A 139 -5.95 -3.83 -9.52
CA VAL A 139 -6.70 -3.35 -8.36
C VAL A 139 -7.97 -4.15 -8.24
N GLY A 140 -8.13 -4.84 -7.12
CA GLY A 140 -9.35 -5.53 -6.73
C GLY A 140 -10.11 -4.71 -5.70
N ILE A 141 -11.39 -4.45 -5.94
CA ILE A 141 -12.31 -3.92 -4.92
C ILE A 141 -13.39 -4.95 -4.67
N HIS A 142 -13.47 -5.42 -3.43
CA HIS A 142 -14.33 -6.53 -3.04
C HIS A 142 -15.36 -6.03 -2.03
N THR A 143 -16.63 -6.00 -2.43
CA THR A 143 -17.75 -5.52 -1.59
C THR A 143 -18.65 -6.67 -1.13
N TYR A 144 -19.18 -6.56 0.08
CA TYR A 144 -19.98 -7.61 0.72
C TYR A 144 -21.26 -7.04 1.33
N ASP A 145 -22.40 -7.67 1.04
CA ASP A 145 -23.68 -7.19 1.56
C ASP A 145 -23.83 -7.48 3.06
N GLN A 146 -23.39 -8.66 3.50
CA GLN A 146 -23.54 -9.14 4.88
C GLN A 146 -22.21 -9.40 5.59
N GLU A 147 -21.21 -9.85 4.85
CA GLU A 147 -19.96 -10.33 5.44
C GLU A 147 -19.00 -9.21 5.82
N ILE A 148 -18.18 -9.49 6.82
CA ILE A 148 -17.29 -8.50 7.45
C ILE A 148 -15.84 -8.72 7.02
N CYS A 149 -15.21 -7.62 6.61
CA CYS A 149 -13.78 -7.51 6.40
C CYS A 149 -13.10 -7.20 7.73
N LEU A 150 -12.13 -8.00 8.12
CA LEU A 150 -11.32 -7.74 9.31
C LEU A 150 -10.36 -6.56 9.07
N LEU A 151 -9.88 -5.96 10.16
CA LEU A 151 -8.87 -4.90 10.13
C LEU A 151 -7.67 -5.32 10.97
N SER A 152 -6.49 -5.39 10.37
CA SER A 152 -5.23 -5.64 11.07
C SER A 152 -4.76 -4.39 11.85
N ASP A 153 -4.16 -4.57 13.02
CA ASP A 153 -3.43 -3.51 13.73
C ASP A 153 -2.20 -2.97 12.96
N ARG A 154 -1.72 -3.71 11.95
CA ARG A 154 -0.73 -3.22 10.96
C ARG A 154 -1.34 -2.38 9.86
N SER A 155 -2.67 -2.38 9.75
CA SER A 155 -3.47 -1.69 8.72
C SER A 155 -3.38 -2.25 7.30
N PHE A 156 -2.62 -3.31 7.05
CA PHE A 156 -2.46 -3.92 5.73
C PHE A 156 -2.29 -5.44 5.82
N VAL A 157 -2.42 -6.09 4.66
CA VAL A 157 -2.04 -7.49 4.40
C VAL A 157 -1.04 -7.50 3.25
N ASP A 158 0.00 -8.32 3.35
CA ASP A 158 1.02 -8.52 2.33
C ASP A 158 0.86 -9.89 1.67
N TYR A 159 0.54 -9.89 0.38
CA TYR A 159 0.51 -11.09 -0.45
C TYR A 159 1.81 -11.28 -1.25
N GLY A 160 2.70 -10.28 -1.27
CA GLY A 160 3.90 -10.29 -2.10
C GLY A 160 4.77 -11.54 -1.95
N PRO A 161 5.06 -12.02 -0.71
CA PRO A 161 5.86 -13.23 -0.52
C PRO A 161 5.27 -14.51 -1.13
N ALA A 162 3.97 -14.54 -1.42
CA ALA A 162 3.31 -15.69 -2.05
C ALA A 162 3.28 -15.60 -3.59
N LEU A 163 3.75 -14.49 -4.17
CA LEU A 163 3.68 -14.22 -5.60
C LEU A 163 5.05 -14.41 -6.29
N PRO A 164 5.06 -14.68 -7.61
CA PRO A 164 6.28 -14.72 -8.39
C PRO A 164 7.10 -13.42 -8.22
N ASN A 165 8.43 -13.55 -8.20
CA ASN A 165 9.36 -12.42 -8.09
C ASN A 165 9.06 -11.45 -6.92
N ASN A 166 8.35 -11.89 -5.88
CA ASN A 166 7.90 -11.06 -4.76
C ASN A 166 7.21 -9.77 -5.23
N PHE A 167 6.31 -9.87 -6.23
CA PHE A 167 5.53 -8.72 -6.70
C PHE A 167 4.91 -7.95 -5.53
N PHE A 168 4.87 -6.63 -5.64
CA PHE A 168 4.32 -5.80 -4.59
C PHE A 168 2.80 -5.97 -4.58
N CYS A 169 2.25 -6.72 -3.62
CA CYS A 169 0.82 -6.98 -3.56
C CYS A 169 0.29 -6.81 -2.15
N PHE A 170 -0.46 -5.75 -1.92
CA PHE A 170 -1.02 -5.40 -0.63
C PHE A 170 -2.55 -5.39 -0.67
N ALA A 171 -3.17 -5.63 0.47
CA ALA A 171 -4.58 -5.35 0.67
C ALA A 171 -4.83 -4.50 1.91
N PHE A 172 -5.87 -3.67 1.80
CA PHE A 172 -6.27 -2.70 2.79
C PHE A 172 -7.78 -2.79 3.05
N ASN A 173 -8.16 -2.78 4.32
CA ASN A 173 -9.56 -2.58 4.70
C ASN A 173 -10.01 -1.19 4.22
N LEU A 174 -11.18 -1.09 3.58
CA LEU A 174 -11.80 0.20 3.23
C LEU A 174 -12.86 0.60 4.25
N ASN A 175 -13.74 -0.34 4.59
CA ASN A 175 -14.76 -0.20 5.61
C ASN A 175 -15.12 -1.60 6.17
N LYS A 176 -16.20 -1.71 6.95
CA LYS A 176 -16.61 -2.98 7.58
C LYS A 176 -16.86 -4.14 6.61
N ASN A 177 -17.21 -3.87 5.36
CA ASN A 177 -17.65 -4.90 4.40
C ASN A 177 -17.02 -4.70 3.01
N THR A 178 -15.91 -3.97 2.94
CA THR A 178 -15.17 -3.75 1.71
C THR A 178 -13.68 -3.70 2.00
N PHE A 179 -12.91 -4.41 1.17
CA PHE A 179 -11.46 -4.26 1.12
C PHE A 179 -10.99 -4.00 -0.31
N LEU A 180 -9.83 -3.35 -0.41
CA LEU A 180 -9.10 -3.13 -1.65
C LEU A 180 -7.84 -3.97 -1.62
N SER A 181 -7.53 -4.66 -2.71
CA SER A 181 -6.22 -5.25 -2.96
C SER A 181 -5.60 -4.59 -4.18
N PHE A 182 -4.29 -4.46 -4.21
CA PHE A 182 -3.59 -4.04 -5.41
C PHE A 182 -2.26 -4.78 -5.55
N MET A 183 -1.89 -5.04 -6.80
CA MET A 183 -0.63 -5.65 -7.18
C MET A 183 0.08 -4.75 -8.18
N ILE A 184 1.38 -4.60 -8.02
CA ILE A 184 2.24 -3.80 -8.90
C ILE A 184 3.46 -4.62 -9.31
N PHE A 185 3.76 -4.61 -10.60
CA PHE A 185 5.00 -5.18 -11.13
C PHE A 185 5.52 -4.38 -12.32
N GLU A 186 6.83 -4.50 -12.61
CA GLU A 186 7.45 -3.84 -13.78
C GLU A 186 6.79 -4.35 -15.06
N ASN A 187 6.48 -3.43 -15.99
CA ASN A 187 5.92 -3.76 -17.29
C ASN A 187 7.01 -4.37 -18.20
N THR A 188 7.34 -5.63 -17.95
CA THR A 188 8.27 -6.44 -18.75
C THR A 188 7.57 -7.69 -19.26
N LEU A 189 8.02 -8.24 -20.39
CA LEU A 189 7.46 -9.48 -20.92
C LEU A 189 7.58 -10.63 -19.92
N GLU A 190 8.70 -10.72 -19.19
CA GLU A 190 8.92 -11.73 -18.16
C GLU A 190 7.85 -11.66 -17.06
N ASN A 191 7.60 -10.47 -16.51
CA ASN A 191 6.61 -10.32 -15.45
C ASN A 191 5.19 -10.55 -15.96
N ILE A 192 4.87 -10.12 -17.19
CA ILE A 192 3.56 -10.38 -17.80
C ILE A 192 3.34 -11.89 -17.94
N LYS A 193 4.34 -12.65 -18.40
CA LYS A 193 4.25 -14.11 -18.51
C LYS A 193 4.12 -14.81 -17.17
N LEU A 194 4.80 -14.32 -16.14
CA LEU A 194 4.68 -14.87 -14.79
C LEU A 194 3.30 -14.62 -14.19
N PHE A 195 2.72 -13.45 -14.45
CA PHE A 195 1.42 -13.07 -13.93
C PHE A 195 0.25 -13.71 -14.71
N CYS A 196 0.38 -13.78 -16.04
CA CYS A 196 -0.57 -14.40 -16.96
C CYS A 196 0.11 -15.53 -17.75
N PRO A 197 0.34 -16.71 -17.15
CA PRO A 197 1.01 -17.83 -17.82
C PRO A 197 0.36 -18.24 -19.14
N GLU A 198 -0.95 -18.07 -19.26
CA GLU A 198 -1.73 -18.33 -20.49
C GLU A 198 -1.35 -17.40 -21.65
N MET A 199 -0.79 -16.22 -21.37
CA MET A 199 -0.29 -15.31 -22.40
C MET A 199 1.10 -15.68 -22.89
N ALA A 200 1.86 -16.52 -22.17
CA ALA A 200 3.23 -16.85 -22.54
C ALA A 200 3.35 -17.47 -23.94
N PRO A 201 2.55 -18.49 -24.32
CA PRO A 201 2.59 -19.03 -25.68
C PRO A 201 2.26 -17.99 -26.74
N VAL A 202 1.29 -17.11 -26.48
CA VAL A 202 0.91 -16.05 -27.44
C VAL A 202 2.04 -15.04 -27.65
N ILE A 203 2.73 -14.66 -26.57
CA ILE A 203 3.88 -13.75 -26.63
C ILE A 203 5.03 -14.40 -27.41
N ASP A 204 5.32 -15.67 -27.14
CA ASP A 204 6.44 -16.38 -27.75
C ASP A 204 6.18 -16.72 -29.23
N ASP A 205 5.02 -17.32 -29.53
CA ASP A 205 4.67 -17.76 -30.89
C ASP A 205 4.54 -16.59 -31.87
N ARG A 206 4.10 -15.42 -31.37
CA ARG A 206 3.96 -14.20 -32.18
C ARG A 206 5.13 -13.25 -32.05
N ASN A 207 6.17 -13.61 -31.30
CA ASN A 207 7.34 -12.80 -31.03
C ASN A 207 6.97 -11.35 -30.61
N LEU A 208 6.01 -11.22 -29.70
CA LEU A 208 5.50 -9.92 -29.26
C LEU A 208 6.57 -9.19 -28.44
N THR A 209 6.78 -7.91 -28.75
CA THR A 209 7.67 -7.05 -27.97
C THR A 209 6.92 -6.38 -26.83
N ILE A 210 7.66 -5.86 -25.85
CA ILE A 210 7.04 -5.08 -24.78
C ILE A 210 6.33 -3.84 -25.32
N ASP A 211 6.82 -3.23 -26.40
CA ASP A 211 6.18 -2.08 -27.04
C ASP A 211 4.80 -2.45 -27.60
N VAL A 212 4.68 -3.61 -28.26
CA VAL A 212 3.39 -4.11 -28.76
C VAL A 212 2.45 -4.43 -27.59
N MET A 213 2.95 -5.10 -26.56
CA MET A 213 2.16 -5.40 -25.35
C MET A 213 1.73 -4.13 -24.59
N SER A 214 2.52 -3.07 -24.70
CA SER A 214 2.30 -1.77 -24.08
C SER A 214 1.24 -0.92 -24.78
N LEU A 215 0.86 -1.31 -26.02
CA LEU A 215 -0.27 -0.74 -26.77
C LEU A 215 -1.61 -1.40 -26.41
N LEU A 216 -1.60 -2.55 -25.73
CA LEU A 216 -2.82 -3.24 -25.30
C LEU A 216 -3.36 -2.61 -23.99
N PRO A 217 -4.62 -2.15 -23.96
CA PRO A 217 -5.24 -1.67 -22.72
C PRO A 217 -5.73 -2.82 -21.83
N PRO A 218 -5.89 -2.60 -20.51
CA PRO A 218 -5.43 -1.46 -19.71
C PRO A 218 -4.18 -1.78 -18.85
N ARG A 219 -3.34 -0.77 -18.58
CA ARG A 219 -2.18 -0.89 -17.66
C ARG A 219 -2.57 -0.78 -16.19
N ILE A 220 -3.77 -0.28 -15.91
CA ILE A 220 -4.46 -0.48 -14.64
C ILE A 220 -5.70 -1.32 -14.90
N GLU A 221 -5.72 -2.53 -14.36
CA GLU A 221 -6.90 -3.38 -14.42
C GLU A 221 -7.67 -3.25 -13.10
N LEU A 222 -8.89 -2.74 -13.18
CA LEU A 222 -9.80 -2.66 -12.04
C LEU A 222 -10.80 -3.81 -12.11
N VAL A 223 -10.76 -4.68 -11.10
CA VAL A 223 -11.72 -5.74 -10.89
C VAL A 223 -12.59 -5.38 -9.70
N VAL A 224 -13.87 -5.13 -9.95
CA VAL A 224 -14.86 -4.97 -8.88
C VAL A 224 -15.60 -6.29 -8.74
N SER A 225 -15.60 -6.86 -7.54
CA SER A 225 -16.35 -8.08 -7.24
C SER A 225 -17.30 -7.86 -6.08
N LYS A 226 -18.46 -8.50 -6.16
CA LYS A 226 -19.49 -8.46 -5.13
C LYS A 226 -19.71 -9.86 -4.56
N ASN A 227 -19.68 -9.99 -3.24
CA ASN A 227 -19.89 -11.24 -2.50
C ASN A 227 -18.97 -12.40 -2.93
N ASN A 228 -17.73 -12.11 -3.34
CA ASN A 228 -16.72 -13.15 -3.58
C ASN A 228 -16.21 -13.71 -2.24
N ILE A 229 -16.85 -14.78 -1.75
CA ILE A 229 -16.58 -15.37 -0.44
C ILE A 229 -15.15 -15.94 -0.34
N GLU A 230 -14.60 -16.49 -1.42
CA GLU A 230 -13.25 -17.04 -1.42
C GLU A 230 -12.21 -15.94 -1.21
N ALA A 231 -12.35 -14.82 -1.92
CA ALA A 231 -11.50 -13.65 -1.73
C ALA A 231 -11.59 -13.11 -0.29
N LEU A 232 -12.78 -13.09 0.32
CA LEU A 232 -12.95 -12.65 1.70
C LEU A 232 -12.26 -13.57 2.71
N ARG A 233 -12.45 -14.89 2.56
CA ARG A 233 -11.80 -15.87 3.43
C ARG A 233 -10.30 -15.77 3.35
N GLY A 234 -9.75 -15.64 2.13
CA GLY A 234 -8.34 -15.38 1.91
C GLY A 234 -7.87 -14.12 2.66
N TYR A 235 -8.56 -13.00 2.44
CA TYR A 235 -8.25 -11.72 3.09
C TYR A 235 -8.29 -11.79 4.61
N ASN A 236 -9.41 -12.23 5.20
CA ASN A 236 -9.57 -12.29 6.64
C ASN A 236 -8.57 -13.26 7.29
N THR A 237 -8.28 -14.40 6.65
CA THR A 237 -7.26 -15.34 7.13
C THR A 237 -5.89 -14.67 7.20
N GLN A 238 -5.53 -13.91 6.16
CA GLN A 238 -4.27 -13.19 6.16
C GLN A 238 -4.25 -12.03 7.16
N VAL A 239 -5.37 -11.36 7.42
CA VAL A 239 -5.47 -10.36 8.49
C VAL A 239 -5.14 -11.00 9.84
N VAL A 240 -5.72 -12.15 10.15
CA VAL A 240 -5.46 -12.88 11.41
C VAL A 240 -4.01 -13.36 11.47
N TYR A 241 -3.47 -13.88 10.37
CA TYR A 241 -2.12 -14.42 10.32
C TYR A 241 -1.03 -13.34 10.41
N GLN A 242 -1.25 -12.18 9.78
CA GLN A 242 -0.23 -11.14 9.61
C GLN A 242 -0.37 -9.96 10.59
N CYS A 243 -1.43 -9.89 11.39
CA CYS A 243 -1.53 -8.88 12.44
C CYS A 243 -0.37 -9.01 13.43
N HIS A 244 -0.02 -7.90 14.08
CA HIS A 244 1.05 -7.88 15.06
C HIS A 244 0.60 -8.53 16.37
N ASN A 245 -0.45 -7.99 16.97
CA ASN A 245 -1.04 -8.48 18.21
C ASN A 245 -2.56 -8.64 18.11
N HIS A 246 -3.22 -7.76 17.34
CA HIS A 246 -4.67 -7.68 17.31
C HIS A 246 -5.20 -7.51 15.88
N PHE A 247 -6.37 -8.09 15.65
CA PHE A 247 -7.25 -7.71 14.56
C PHE A 247 -8.57 -7.19 15.14
N PHE A 248 -9.28 -6.41 14.34
CA PHE A 248 -10.55 -5.79 14.71
C PHE A 248 -11.64 -6.24 13.75
N SER A 249 -12.85 -6.34 14.26
CA SER A 249 -14.03 -6.73 13.50
C SER A 249 -15.23 -5.90 13.93
N ALA A 250 -16.12 -5.61 12.98
CA ALA A 250 -17.43 -5.00 13.27
C ALA A 250 -18.47 -6.02 13.77
N SER A 251 -18.14 -7.31 13.77
CA SER A 251 -19.01 -8.42 14.18
C SER A 251 -18.22 -9.54 14.86
N THR A 252 -18.88 -10.31 15.72
CA THR A 252 -18.30 -11.54 16.31
C THR A 252 -18.34 -12.72 15.35
N SER A 253 -19.06 -12.62 14.23
CA SER A 253 -19.10 -13.62 13.16
C SER A 253 -18.35 -13.10 11.94
N PHE A 254 -17.37 -13.86 11.46
CA PHE A 254 -16.57 -13.55 10.28
C PHE A 254 -16.04 -14.84 9.63
N LEU A 255 -15.75 -14.76 8.34
CA LEU A 255 -15.28 -15.91 7.56
C LEU A 255 -13.76 -15.98 7.55
N LEU A 256 -13.24 -17.20 7.73
CA LEU A 256 -11.83 -17.57 7.56
C LEU A 256 -11.73 -18.76 6.60
N ASN A 257 -10.52 -19.06 6.12
CA ASN A 257 -10.22 -20.36 5.53
C ASN A 257 -10.31 -21.43 6.63
N ASN A 258 -10.87 -22.58 6.28
CA ASN A 258 -10.92 -23.75 7.16
C ASN A 258 -9.53 -24.38 7.34
#